data_AF-A0A8J5YJV2-F1
#
_entry.id   AF-A0A8J5YJV2-F1
#
_cell.length_a   1.000
_cell.length_b   1.000
_cell.length_c   1.000
_cell.angle_alpha   90.00
_cell.angle_beta   90.00
_cell.angle_gamma   90.00
#
_symmetry.space_group_name_H-M   'P 1'
#
loop_
_entity.id
_entity.type
_entity.pdbx_description
1 polymer ?
#
loop_
_entity_poly.entity_id
_entity_poly.type
_entity_poly.pdbx_seq_one_letter_code
_entity_poly.pdbx_strand_id
1 'polypeptide(L)'
;MPLKPYFPVVVEWVELYALKESLKLASSMNISKAIFETDCASLANRVKKCDMDISIMGNRIKEIYKTKENFDSAIICWTNRKCNNVHGRLYF
;
A
#
# COMPACT_ATOMS: atom_id res chain seq x y z
N MET A 1 23.49 -3.22 22.65
CA MET A 1 22.25 -3.23 21.85
C MET A 1 22.62 -3.40 20.39
N PRO A 2 22.18 -4.44 19.68
CA PRO A 2 22.38 -4.49 18.24
C PRO A 2 21.43 -3.48 17.58
N LEU A 3 21.97 -2.58 16.76
CA LEU A 3 21.20 -1.72 15.88
C LEU A 3 20.40 -2.63 14.92
N LYS A 4 19.06 -2.61 15.02
CA LYS A 4 18.21 -3.26 14.03
C LYS A 4 18.54 -2.65 12.66
N PRO A 5 18.90 -3.44 11.64
CA PRO A 5 19.29 -2.90 10.36
C PRO A 5 18.11 -2.17 9.71
N TYR A 6 18.41 -1.17 8.88
CA TYR A 6 17.53 -0.21 8.18
C TYR A 6 16.40 -0.81 7.28
N PHE A 7 16.04 -2.09 7.46
CA PHE A 7 15.03 -2.83 6.70
C PHE A 7 13.59 -2.28 6.72
N PRO A 8 13.03 -1.76 7.83
CA PRO A 8 11.59 -1.46 7.85
C PRO A 8 11.19 -0.34 6.87
N VAL A 9 12.07 0.64 6.66
CA VAL A 9 11.81 1.75 5.72
C VAL A 9 11.82 1.24 4.28
N VAL A 10 12.77 0.36 3.93
CA VAL A 10 12.87 -0.22 2.57
C VAL A 10 11.64 -1.08 2.26
N VAL A 11 11.17 -1.88 3.22
CA VAL A 11 9.97 -2.71 3.07
C VAL A 11 8.73 -1.83 2.86
N GLU A 12 8.56 -0.75 3.62
CA GLU A 12 7.44 0.19 3.44
C GLU A 12 7.42 0.83 2.04
N TRP A 13 8.60 1.18 1.51
CA TRP A 13 8.70 1.73 0.15
C TRP A 13 8.35 0.71 -0.93
N VAL A 14 8.77 -0.54 -0.78
CA VAL A 14 8.43 -1.63 -1.72
C VAL A 14 6.93 -1.91 -1.71
N GLU A 15 6.33 -2.01 -0.52
CA GLU A 15 4.89 -2.22 -0.35
C GLU A 15 4.07 -1.05 -0.91
N LEU A 16 4.51 0.19 -0.70
CA LEU A 16 3.88 1.37 -1.28
C LEU A 16 3.94 1.35 -2.81
N TYR A 17 5.05 0.91 -3.38
CA TYR A 17 5.20 0.75 -4.83
C TYR A 17 4.25 -0.33 -5.35
N ALA A 18 4.17 -1.49 -4.69
CA ALA A 18 3.23 -2.55 -5.05
C ALA A 18 1.77 -2.07 -5.01
N LEU A 19 1.39 -1.29 -4.00
CA LEU A 19 0.06 -0.66 -3.91
C LEU A 19 -0.21 0.29 -5.09
N LYS A 20 0.78 1.10 -5.47
CA LYS A 20 0.65 2.02 -6.61
C LYS A 20 0.44 1.28 -7.93
N GLU A 21 1.21 0.24 -8.20
CA GLU A 21 1.09 -0.54 -9.42
C GLU A 21 -0.22 -1.34 -9.46
N SER A 22 -0.68 -1.89 -8.33
CA SER A 22 -1.97 -2.57 -8.25
C SER A 22 -3.16 -1.62 -8.48
N LEU A 23 -3.10 -0.37 -8.01
CA LEU A 23 -4.09 0.66 -8.36
C LEU A 23 -4.11 0.96 -9.86
N LYS A 24 -2.94 1.11 -10.50
CA LYS A 24 -2.86 1.32 -11.95
C LYS A 24 -3.42 0.14 -12.73
N LEU A 25 -3.11 -1.09 -12.31
CA LEU A 25 -3.62 -2.30 -12.93
C LEU A 25 -5.14 -2.40 -12.80
N ALA A 26 -5.69 -2.15 -11.61
CA ALA A 26 -7.14 -2.15 -11.43
C ALA A 26 -7.82 -1.08 -12.31
N SER A 27 -7.21 0.09 -12.43
CA SER A 27 -7.69 1.16 -13.31
C SER A 27 -7.63 0.76 -14.80
N SER A 28 -6.55 0.11 -15.26
CA SER A 28 -6.44 -0.32 -16.66
C SER A 28 -7.43 -1.44 -17.02
N MET A 29 -7.89 -2.19 -16.01
CA MET A 29 -8.93 -3.21 -16.13
C MET A 29 -10.36 -2.63 -15.98
N ASN A 30 -10.52 -1.31 -15.85
CA ASN A 30 -11.81 -0.64 -15.58
C ASN A 30 -12.52 -1.16 -14.33
N ILE A 31 -11.78 -1.62 -13.33
CA ILE A 31 -12.34 -2.01 -12.04
C ILE A 31 -12.65 -0.73 -11.25
N SER A 32 -13.93 -0.40 -11.07
CA SER A 32 -14.32 0.81 -10.31
C SER A 32 -14.42 0.58 -8.80
N LYS A 33 -14.51 -0.70 -8.35
CA LYS A 33 -14.63 -1.09 -6.95
C LYS A 33 -13.59 -2.16 -6.60
N ALA A 34 -12.67 -1.85 -5.70
CA ALA A 34 -11.58 -2.74 -5.32
C ALA A 34 -11.24 -2.68 -3.82
N ILE A 35 -10.78 -3.82 -3.30
CA ILE A 35 -10.15 -3.93 -1.97
C ILE A 35 -8.70 -4.32 -2.20
N PHE A 36 -7.79 -3.48 -1.72
CA PHE A 36 -6.35 -3.70 -1.76
C PHE A 36 -5.89 -4.15 -0.37
N GLU A 37 -5.36 -5.35 -0.27
CA GLU A 37 -4.85 -5.91 0.97
C GLU A 37 -3.33 -5.77 1.03
N THR A 38 -2.81 -5.32 2.17
CA THR A 38 -1.37 -5.32 2.47
C THR A 38 -1.11 -6.05 3.77
N ASP A 39 -0.01 -6.80 3.82
CA ASP A 39 0.46 -7.42 5.05
C ASP A 39 1.29 -6.46 5.93
N CYS A 40 1.64 -5.30 5.37
CA CYS A 40 2.49 -4.29 5.97
C CYS A 40 1.67 -3.36 6.88
N ALA A 41 1.61 -3.72 8.16
CA ALA A 41 0.85 -2.97 9.17
C ALA A 41 1.28 -1.50 9.28
N SER A 42 2.57 -1.20 9.09
CA SER A 42 3.05 0.18 9.14
C SER A 42 2.57 1.00 7.94
N LEU A 43 2.58 0.44 6.73
CA LEU A 43 1.99 1.07 5.55
C LEU A 43 0.49 1.33 5.75
N ALA A 44 -0.27 0.32 6.18
CA ALA A 44 -1.70 0.46 6.43
C ALA A 44 -2.02 1.56 7.46
N ASN A 45 -1.20 1.67 8.52
CA ASN A 45 -1.34 2.72 9.51
C ASN A 45 -1.03 4.11 8.94
N ARG A 46 0.00 4.25 8.09
CA ARG A 46 0.32 5.52 7.42
C ARG A 46 -0.77 5.94 6.45
N VAL A 47 -1.30 5.00 5.68
CA VAL A 47 -2.44 5.18 4.78
C VAL A 47 -3.65 5.71 5.56
N LYS A 48 -3.97 5.10 6.71
CA LYS A 48 -5.08 5.56 7.58
C LYS A 48 -4.86 6.96 8.17
N LYS A 49 -3.60 7.37 8.36
CA LYS A 49 -3.21 8.65 8.95
C LYS A 49 -2.61 9.62 7.92
N CYS A 50 -2.89 9.42 6.63
CA CYS A 50 -2.17 10.10 5.55
C CYS A 50 -2.25 11.63 5.66
N ASP A 51 -3.38 12.17 6.12
CA ASP A 51 -3.59 13.61 6.23
C ASP A 51 -2.61 14.27 7.22
N MET A 52 -2.21 13.53 8.25
CA MET A 52 -1.30 13.98 9.31
C MET A 52 0.19 13.64 9.03
N ASP A 53 0.47 12.80 8.04
CA ASP A 53 1.84 12.40 7.70
C ASP A 53 2.49 13.42 6.75
N ILE A 54 3.39 14.25 7.30
CA ILE A 54 4.16 15.26 6.55
C ILE A 54 5.49 14.73 5.99
N SER A 55 5.78 13.44 6.17
CA SER A 55 7.01 12.83 5.64
C SER A 55 6.94 12.68 4.11
N ILE A 56 8.09 12.42 3.48
CA ILE A 56 8.17 12.13 2.04
C ILE A 56 7.24 10.97 1.67
N MET A 57 7.17 9.93 2.51
CA MET A 57 6.28 8.81 2.29
C MET A 57 4.80 9.21 2.43
N GLY A 58 4.47 10.02 3.44
CA GLY A 58 3.13 10.61 3.59
C GLY A 58 2.69 11.38 2.35
N ASN A 59 3.57 12.21 1.78
CA ASN A 59 3.30 12.91 0.53
C ASN A 59 3.06 11.96 -0.65
N ARG A 60 3.85 10.88 -0.77
CA ARG A 60 3.64 9.86 -1.82
C ARG A 60 2.33 9.10 -1.66
N ILE A 61 1.92 8.80 -0.42
CA ILE A 61 0.61 8.21 -0.14
C ILE A 61 -0.51 9.16 -0.59
N LYS A 62 -0.40 10.48 -0.32
CA LYS A 62 -1.37 11.47 -0.79
C LYS A 62 -1.49 11.50 -2.32
N GLU A 63 -0.37 11.41 -3.04
CA GLU A 63 -0.37 11.30 -4.52
C GLU A 63 -1.13 10.05 -5.00
N ILE A 64 -0.93 8.92 -4.33
CA ILE A 64 -1.65 7.67 -4.65
C ILE A 64 -3.15 7.81 -4.35
N TYR A 65 -3.53 8.51 -3.28
CA TYR A 65 -4.93 8.81 -2.98
C TYR A 65 -5.62 9.67 -4.04
N LYS A 66 -4.90 10.57 -4.71
CA LYS A 66 -5.48 11.29 -5.87
C LYS A 66 -5.82 10.33 -7.02
N THR A 67 -5.01 9.28 -7.22
CA THR A 67 -5.32 8.24 -8.21
C THR A 67 -6.54 7.41 -7.81
N LYS A 68 -6.83 7.34 -6.50
CA LYS A 68 -8.03 6.71 -5.95
C LYS A 68 -9.33 7.42 -6.33
N GLU A 69 -9.29 8.70 -6.68
CA GLU A 69 -10.47 9.46 -7.13
C GLU A 69 -11.08 8.90 -8.42
N ASN A 70 -10.32 8.10 -9.17
CA ASN A 70 -10.80 7.40 -10.36
C ASN A 70 -11.63 6.14 -10.05
N PHE A 71 -11.81 5.79 -8.78
CA PHE A 71 -12.56 4.62 -8.34
C PHE A 71 -13.85 5.04 -7.61
N ASP A 72 -14.95 4.35 -7.87
CA ASP A 72 -16.17 4.47 -7.05
C ASP A 72 -15.90 4.05 -5.59
N SER A 73 -15.06 3.03 -5.44
CA SER A 73 -14.65 2.54 -4.13
C SER A 73 -13.29 1.85 -4.21
N ALA A 74 -12.33 2.33 -3.43
CA ALA A 74 -11.04 1.68 -3.27
C ALA A 74 -10.66 1.66 -1.79
N ILE A 75 -10.71 0.48 -1.18
CA ILE A 75 -10.43 0.29 0.23
C ILE A 75 -9.03 -0.31 0.36
N ILE A 76 -8.21 0.24 1.24
CA ILE A 76 -6.88 -0.31 1.55
C ILE A 76 -6.94 -0.86 2.97
N CYS A 77 -6.75 -2.17 3.11
CA CYS A 77 -6.89 -2.88 4.38
C CYS A 77 -5.59 -3.60 4.76
N TRP A 78 -5.32 -3.63 6.06
CA TRP A 78 -4.31 -4.53 6.60
C TRP A 78 -4.90 -5.94 6.71
N THR A 79 -4.16 -6.95 6.24
CA THR A 79 -4.48 -8.37 6.44
C THR A 79 -3.30 -9.10 7.07
N ASN A 80 -3.57 -10.17 7.80
CA ASN A 80 -2.50 -10.99 8.39
C ASN A 80 -1.79 -11.79 7.29
N ARG A 81 -0.45 -11.86 7.31
CA ARG A 81 0.35 -12.71 6.39
C ARG A 81 -0.17 -14.13 6.23
N LYS A 82 -0.72 -14.73 7.29
CA LYS A 82 -1.29 -16.09 7.25
C LYS A 82 -2.55 -16.21 6.37
N CYS A 83 -3.25 -15.10 6.13
CA CYS A 83 -4.35 -15.03 5.18
C CYS A 83 -3.86 -14.71 3.76
N ASN A 84 -2.64 -14.17 3.62
CA ASN A 84 -2.00 -13.85 2.36
C ASN A 84 -1.05 -14.98 1.89
N ASN A 85 -1.52 -16.24 1.93
CA ASN A 85 -0.73 -17.41 1.53
C ASN A 85 -0.26 -17.40 0.06
N VAL A 86 -0.73 -16.43 -0.74
CA VAL A 86 -0.34 -16.25 -2.14
C VAL A 86 0.93 -15.39 -2.28
N HIS A 87 1.38 -14.70 -1.21
CA HIS A 87 2.41 -13.66 -1.33
C HIS A 87 3.80 -14.10 -0.84
N GLY A 88 4.31 -15.17 -1.46
CA GLY A 88 5.73 -15.55 -1.41
C GLY A 88 6.53 -15.20 -2.67
N ARG A 89 5.86 -14.82 -3.77
CA ARG A 89 6.46 -14.38 -5.04
C ARG A 89 5.42 -13.56 -5.79
N LEU A 90 5.73 -12.29 -6.05
CA LEU A 90 5.05 -11.49 -7.05
C LEU A 90 5.04 -12.25 -8.39
N TYR A 91 3.84 -12.61 -8.86
CA TYR A 91 3.53 -12.76 -10.28
C TYR A 91 2.21 -12.04 -10.51
N PHE A 92 2.28 -10.83 -11.06
CA PHE A 92 1.50 -10.31 -12.19
C PHE A 92 2.26 -9.12 -12.75
#